data_AF-A0A6P0DVD3-F1
#
_entry.id   AF-A0A6P0DVD3-F1
#
_cell.length_a   1.000
_cell.length_b   1.000
_cell.length_c   1.000
_cell.angle_alpha   90.00
_cell.angle_beta   90.00
_cell.angle_gamma   90.00
#
_symmetry.space_group_name_H-M   'P 1'
#
loop_
_entity.id
_entity.type
_entity.pdbx_description
1 polymer ?
#
loop_
_entity_poly.entity_id
_entity_poly.type
_entity_poly.pdbx_seq_one_letter_code
_entity_poly.pdbx_strand_id
1 'polypeptide(L)'
;MQFYETDLSRGFVRGSKLHACPTPGLLFNGVDPHRLLAFDELWGKSFHRVIRDARNAIFWAANIDDLPEETNSVTLDPILTDGDGIPAPKISYRYSENTLKIRDFTVKRLSEIHAVAGAKKTIEIADLQGEPGHL
;
A
#
# COMPACT_ATOMS: atom_id res chain seq x y z
N MET A 1 -5.23 3.49 19.13
CA MET A 1 -4.92 2.59 17.99
C MET A 1 -3.98 1.50 18.49
N GLN A 2 -4.21 0.22 18.16
CA GLN A 2 -3.48 -0.92 18.77
C GLN A 2 -1.98 -0.96 18.45
N PHE A 3 -1.58 -0.57 17.23
CA PHE A 3 -0.20 -0.74 16.74
C PHE A 3 0.54 0.58 16.49
N TYR A 4 0.05 1.70 17.01
CA TYR A 4 0.59 3.02 16.67
C TYR A 4 1.81 3.41 17.50
N GLU A 5 1.76 3.13 18.80
CA GLU A 5 2.83 3.49 19.72
C GLU A 5 4.08 2.61 19.51
N THR A 6 5.24 3.19 19.81
CA THR A 6 6.51 2.47 19.82
C THR A 6 6.46 1.32 20.82
N ASP A 7 6.77 0.13 20.32
CA ASP A 7 6.95 -1.09 21.12
C ASP A 7 8.25 -1.75 20.66
N LEU A 8 9.31 -1.59 21.46
CA LEU A 8 10.67 -2.00 21.09
C LEU A 8 10.77 -3.51 20.85
N SER A 9 9.83 -4.32 21.35
CA SER A 9 9.80 -5.76 21.08
C SER A 9 9.50 -6.10 19.61
N ARG A 10 8.97 -5.15 18.83
CA ARG A 10 8.66 -5.31 17.41
C ARG A 10 9.84 -5.01 16.48
N GLY A 11 10.93 -4.44 17.01
CA GLY A 11 12.16 -4.15 16.25
C GLY A 11 12.12 -2.89 15.39
N PHE A 12 11.16 -2.00 15.60
CA PHE A 12 11.03 -0.68 14.95
C PHE A 12 10.42 0.34 15.93
N VAL A 13 10.57 1.62 15.65
CA VAL A 13 9.89 2.71 16.39
C VAL A 13 8.66 3.18 15.65
N ARG A 14 7.70 3.77 16.39
CA ARG A 14 6.38 4.18 15.90
C ARG A 14 5.59 2.96 15.41
N GLY A 15 4.68 3.14 14.45
CA GLY A 15 3.83 2.04 14.03
C GLY A 15 2.82 2.43 12.97
N SER A 16 1.65 1.78 13.02
CA SER A 16 0.65 1.86 11.96
C SER A 16 -0.75 2.17 12.44
N LYS A 17 -1.50 2.81 11.55
CA LYS A 17 -2.93 3.05 11.66
C LYS A 17 -3.67 2.15 10.68
N LEU A 18 -4.40 1.19 11.23
CA LEU A 18 -5.22 0.28 10.43
C LEU A 18 -6.60 0.90 10.18
N HIS A 19 -7.11 0.72 8.97
CA HIS A 19 -8.39 1.21 8.53
C HIS A 19 -9.16 0.11 7.81
N ALA A 20 -10.33 -0.24 8.33
CA ALA A 20 -11.30 -1.03 7.59
C ALA A 20 -11.99 -0.10 6.61
N CYS A 21 -11.82 -0.37 5.32
CA CYS A 21 -12.44 0.39 4.26
C CYS A 21 -13.63 -0.43 3.74
N PRO A 22 -14.89 0.01 3.97
CA PRO A 22 -16.04 -0.66 3.38
C PRO A 22 -15.87 -0.65 1.85
N THR A 23 -16.08 -1.82 1.26
CA THR A 23 -15.72 -2.16 -0.11
C THR A 23 -16.21 -1.15 -1.14
N PRO A 24 -15.32 -0.44 -1.86
CA PRO A 24 -15.71 0.60 -2.81
C PRO A 24 -16.23 0.04 -4.16
N GLY A 25 -16.81 -1.17 -4.17
CA GLY A 25 -17.42 -1.81 -5.34
C GLY A 25 -16.59 -2.95 -5.95
N LEU A 26 -17.20 -3.67 -6.90
CA LEU A 26 -16.62 -4.89 -7.48
C LEU A 26 -15.38 -4.64 -8.34
N LEU A 27 -15.24 -3.45 -8.93
CA LEU A 27 -14.05 -3.09 -9.70
C LEU A 27 -12.84 -2.91 -8.78
N PHE A 28 -12.99 -2.18 -7.68
CA PHE A 28 -11.88 -1.93 -6.77
C PHE A 28 -11.51 -3.17 -5.92
N ASN A 29 -12.46 -4.02 -5.56
CA ASN A 29 -12.15 -5.23 -4.78
C ASN A 29 -11.81 -6.44 -5.65
N GLY A 30 -12.31 -6.46 -6.88
CA GLY A 30 -12.10 -7.55 -7.82
C GLY A 30 -10.96 -7.26 -8.78
N VAL A 31 -11.00 -6.15 -9.51
CA VAL A 31 -10.07 -5.89 -10.61
C VAL A 31 -8.76 -5.29 -10.11
N ASP A 32 -8.82 -4.21 -9.35
CA ASP A 32 -7.64 -3.43 -8.94
C ASP A 32 -6.55 -4.26 -8.22
N PRO A 33 -6.88 -5.17 -7.28
CA PRO A 33 -5.87 -5.97 -6.58
C PRO A 33 -5.15 -6.96 -7.49
N HIS A 34 -5.67 -7.18 -8.70
CA HIS A 34 -5.13 -8.09 -9.70
C HIS A 34 -4.56 -7.35 -10.91
N ARG A 35 -4.42 -6.01 -10.88
CA ARG A 35 -3.97 -5.20 -12.03
C ARG A 35 -2.58 -5.55 -12.57
N LEU A 36 -1.77 -6.25 -11.76
CA LEU A 36 -0.44 -6.73 -12.14
C LEU A 36 -0.44 -8.17 -12.70
N LEU A 37 -1.57 -8.86 -12.70
CA LEU A 37 -1.68 -10.19 -13.32
C LEU A 37 -1.59 -10.09 -14.84
N ALA A 38 -1.24 -11.20 -15.49
CA ALA A 38 -1.30 -11.27 -16.95
C ALA A 38 -2.74 -11.08 -17.45
N PHE A 39 -2.88 -10.56 -18.69
CA PHE A 39 -4.19 -10.19 -19.23
C PHE A 39 -5.23 -11.32 -19.12
N ASP A 40 -4.88 -12.56 -19.49
CA ASP A 40 -5.79 -13.71 -19.48
C ASP A 40 -6.14 -14.22 -18.07
N GLU A 41 -5.37 -13.84 -17.05
CA GLU A 41 -5.64 -14.21 -15.66
C GLU A 41 -6.68 -13.29 -15.01
N LEU A 42 -6.83 -12.06 -15.50
CA LEU A 42 -7.81 -11.09 -15.01
C LEU A 42 -9.01 -10.96 -15.95
N TRP A 43 -8.78 -10.93 -17.26
CA TRP A 43 -9.78 -10.64 -18.27
C TRP A 43 -10.32 -11.90 -18.96
N GLY A 44 -11.21 -11.71 -19.94
CA GLY A 44 -11.84 -12.80 -20.68
C GLY A 44 -12.62 -13.76 -19.76
N LYS A 45 -12.31 -15.06 -19.83
CA LYS A 45 -13.00 -16.09 -19.05
C LYS A 45 -12.75 -15.96 -17.54
N SER A 46 -11.64 -15.35 -17.12
CA SER A 46 -11.25 -15.23 -15.71
C SER A 46 -12.03 -14.12 -14.98
N PHE A 47 -12.53 -13.12 -15.71
CA PHE A 47 -13.17 -11.94 -15.14
C PHE A 47 -14.35 -12.28 -14.20
N HIS A 48 -15.25 -13.15 -14.64
CA HIS A 48 -16.41 -13.55 -13.82
C HIS A 48 -16.03 -14.25 -12.51
N ARG A 49 -14.92 -15.00 -12.49
CA ARG A 49 -14.43 -15.65 -11.28
C ARG A 49 -13.89 -14.60 -10.31
N VAL A 50 -13.03 -13.70 -10.78
CA VAL A 50 -12.42 -12.63 -9.98
C VAL A 50 -13.49 -11.75 -9.32
N ILE A 51 -14.49 -11.30 -10.09
CA ILE A 51 -15.60 -10.50 -9.57
C ILE A 51 -16.46 -11.29 -8.56
N ARG A 52 -16.74 -12.56 -8.83
CA ARG A 52 -17.53 -13.41 -7.93
C ARG A 52 -16.82 -13.62 -6.60
N ASP A 53 -15.50 -13.80 -6.60
CA ASP A 53 -14.71 -13.99 -5.38
C ASP A 53 -14.67 -12.72 -4.54
N ALA A 54 -14.64 -11.55 -5.19
CA ALA A 54 -14.58 -10.25 -4.53
C ALA A 54 -15.92 -9.73 -3.96
N ARG A 55 -17.05 -10.39 -4.22
CA ARG A 55 -18.39 -9.91 -3.82
C ARG A 55 -18.57 -9.68 -2.31
N ASN A 56 -17.81 -10.42 -1.50
CA ASN A 56 -17.80 -10.35 -0.04
C ASN A 56 -16.41 -9.98 0.50
N ALA A 57 -15.59 -9.32 -0.33
CA ALA A 57 -14.27 -8.88 0.10
C ALA A 57 -14.39 -7.85 1.24
N ILE A 58 -13.32 -7.69 1.99
CA ILE A 58 -13.12 -6.55 2.89
C ILE A 58 -11.76 -5.97 2.52
N PHE A 59 -11.68 -4.66 2.39
CA PHE A 59 -10.40 -4.00 2.18
C PHE A 59 -9.90 -3.46 3.51
N TRP A 60 -8.73 -3.91 3.93
CA TRP A 60 -7.98 -3.28 5.01
C TRP A 60 -6.81 -2.50 4.42
N ALA A 61 -6.74 -1.23 4.77
CA ALA A 61 -5.60 -0.37 4.49
C ALA A 61 -4.85 -0.08 5.78
N ALA A 62 -3.60 0.35 5.64
CA ALA A 62 -2.85 0.91 6.74
C ALA A 62 -1.97 2.06 6.28
N ASN A 63 -1.90 3.09 7.12
CA ASN A 63 -0.86 4.11 7.02
C ASN A 63 0.21 3.76 8.05
N ILE A 64 1.46 3.74 7.61
CA ILE A 64 2.63 3.51 8.46
C ILE A 64 3.39 4.81 8.63
N ASP A 65 4.03 5.01 9.78
CA ASP A 65 4.94 6.15 9.95
C ASP A 65 6.21 5.93 9.12
N ASP A 66 6.59 6.94 8.35
CA ASP A 66 7.89 7.04 7.69
C ASP A 66 8.73 8.10 8.40
N LEU A 67 9.96 7.73 8.80
CA LEU A 67 10.80 8.61 9.60
C LEU A 67 11.64 9.53 8.70
N PRO A 68 12.04 10.71 9.21
CA PRO A 68 12.99 11.57 8.49
C PRO A 68 14.32 10.84 8.24
N GLU A 69 14.75 10.83 6.98
CA GLU A 69 16.05 10.33 6.53
C GLU A 69 16.79 11.48 5.85
N GLU A 70 18.03 11.77 6.24
CA GLU A 70 18.81 12.87 5.62
C GLU A 70 18.99 12.68 4.12
N THR A 71 19.00 11.42 3.64
CA THR A 71 19.09 11.11 2.22
C THR A 71 17.80 11.38 1.44
N ASN A 72 16.66 11.46 2.15
CA ASN A 72 15.38 11.73 1.53
C ASN A 72 15.20 13.24 1.39
N SER A 73 15.12 13.73 0.16
CA SER A 73 15.12 15.17 -0.11
C SER A 73 14.36 15.53 -1.40
N VAL A 74 13.93 16.79 -1.44
CA VAL A 74 13.39 17.42 -2.65
C VAL A 74 14.34 18.53 -3.05
N THR A 75 14.87 18.45 -4.27
CA THR A 75 15.74 19.47 -4.86
C THR A 75 15.11 20.00 -6.15
N LEU A 76 15.72 21.00 -6.79
CA LEU A 76 15.33 21.41 -8.13
C LEU A 76 16.04 20.55 -9.18
N ASP A 77 15.34 20.19 -10.25
CA ASP A 77 15.94 19.55 -11.41
C ASP A 77 16.77 20.57 -12.22
N PRO A 78 18.01 20.24 -12.62
CA PRO A 78 18.87 21.21 -13.31
C PRO A 78 18.48 21.45 -14.78
N ILE A 79 17.59 20.64 -15.35
CA ILE A 79 17.24 20.69 -16.78
C ILE A 79 15.73 20.81 -16.97
N LEU A 80 14.94 20.07 -16.20
CA LEU A 80 13.49 20.01 -16.36
C LEU A 80 12.84 21.27 -15.77
N THR A 81 12.03 21.96 -16.56
CA THR A 81 11.22 23.11 -16.14
C THR A 81 9.75 22.91 -16.49
N ASP A 82 8.87 23.64 -15.83
CA ASP A 82 7.48 23.79 -16.26
C ASP A 82 7.33 24.75 -17.45
N GLY A 83 6.08 25.07 -17.81
CA GLY A 83 5.76 25.96 -18.94
C GLY A 83 6.16 27.42 -18.75
N ASP A 84 6.43 27.84 -17.51
CA ASP A 84 6.85 29.20 -17.16
C ASP A 84 8.38 29.28 -16.94
N GLY A 85 9.09 28.18 -17.15
CA GLY A 85 10.54 28.08 -16.99
C GLY A 85 11.00 27.87 -15.54
N ILE A 86 10.09 27.53 -14.62
CA ILE A 86 10.43 27.24 -13.22
C ILE A 86 10.99 25.81 -13.14
N PRO A 87 12.15 25.58 -12.51
CA PRO A 87 12.71 24.24 -12.34
C PRO A 87 11.76 23.28 -11.63
N ALA A 88 11.58 22.09 -12.20
CA ALA A 88 10.73 21.04 -11.65
C ALA A 88 11.31 20.45 -10.36
N PRO A 89 10.46 19.94 -9.44
CA PRO A 89 10.95 19.24 -8.25
C PRO A 89 11.56 17.88 -8.64
N LYS A 90 12.79 17.64 -8.18
CA LYS A 90 13.45 16.34 -8.21
C LYS A 90 13.39 15.71 -6.82
N ILE A 91 12.79 14.53 -6.74
CA ILE A 91 12.63 13.83 -5.47
C ILE A 91 13.65 12.68 -5.39
N SER A 92 14.46 12.67 -4.35
CA SER A 92 15.33 11.55 -4.00
C SER A 92 14.77 10.90 -2.75
N TYR A 93 14.19 9.71 -2.90
CA TYR A 93 13.49 9.04 -1.82
C TYR A 93 13.81 7.55 -1.80
N ARG A 94 13.94 7.00 -0.60
CA ARG A 94 13.96 5.56 -0.33
C ARG A 94 13.31 5.29 1.01
N TYR A 95 12.71 4.11 1.15
CA TYR A 95 12.26 3.65 2.46
C TYR A 95 13.45 3.38 3.39
N SER A 96 13.32 3.83 4.63
CA SER A 96 14.24 3.45 5.70
C SER A 96 14.06 1.97 6.08
N GLU A 97 15.07 1.40 6.74
CA GLU A 97 14.94 0.05 7.32
C GLU A 97 13.79 0.00 8.36
N ASN A 98 13.58 1.08 9.12
CA ASN A 98 12.49 1.16 10.10
C ASN A 98 11.13 1.11 9.42
N THR A 99 10.94 1.88 8.35
CA THR A 99 9.69 1.96 7.57
C THR A 99 9.36 0.60 6.95
N LEU A 100 10.36 -0.07 6.36
CA LEU A 100 10.19 -1.43 5.82
C LEU A 100 9.77 -2.44 6.90
N LYS A 101 10.34 -2.36 8.11
CA LYS A 101 9.93 -3.21 9.24
C LYS A 101 8.50 -2.94 9.69
N ILE A 102 8.07 -1.67 9.77
CA ILE A 102 6.67 -1.33 10.09
C ILE A 102 5.73 -1.89 9.02
N ARG A 103 6.08 -1.72 7.73
CA ARG A 103 5.30 -2.23 6.59
C ARG A 103 5.11 -3.74 6.71
N ASP A 104 6.19 -4.49 6.84
CA ASP A 104 6.16 -5.95 6.85
C ASP A 104 5.39 -6.48 8.07
N PHE A 105 5.60 -5.87 9.24
CA PHE A 105 4.80 -6.17 10.43
C PHE A 105 3.31 -5.90 10.21
N THR A 106 2.98 -4.76 9.61
CA THR A 106 1.61 -4.32 9.40
C THR A 106 0.88 -5.20 8.40
N VAL A 107 1.49 -5.52 7.26
CA VAL A 107 0.95 -6.47 6.27
C VAL A 107 0.67 -7.81 6.94
N LYS A 108 1.61 -8.33 7.74
CA LYS A 108 1.41 -9.59 8.48
C LYS A 108 0.20 -9.52 9.42
N ARG A 109 0.02 -8.42 10.17
CA ARG A 109 -1.15 -8.25 11.05
C ARG A 109 -2.45 -8.21 10.25
N LEU A 110 -2.47 -7.52 9.11
CA LEU A 110 -3.65 -7.45 8.23
C LEU A 110 -4.00 -8.83 7.65
N SER A 111 -3.02 -9.63 7.25
CA SER A 111 -3.24 -11.00 6.77
C SER A 111 -3.78 -11.92 7.85
N GLU A 112 -3.29 -11.80 9.08
CA GLU A 112 -3.82 -12.55 10.24
C GLU A 112 -5.27 -12.18 10.54
N ILE A 113 -5.62 -10.88 10.46
CA ILE A 113 -7.01 -10.42 10.64
C ILE A 113 -7.92 -11.08 9.59
N HIS A 114 -7.52 -11.13 8.33
CA HIS A 114 -8.29 -11.81 7.27
C HIS A 114 -8.43 -13.31 7.53
N ALA A 115 -7.34 -13.98 7.92
CA ALA A 115 -7.35 -15.41 8.20
C ALA A 115 -8.31 -15.76 9.34
N VAL A 116 -8.25 -15.02 10.46
CA VAL A 116 -9.15 -15.23 11.60
C VAL A 116 -10.60 -14.87 11.26
N ALA A 117 -10.83 -13.91 10.37
CA ALA A 117 -12.17 -13.57 9.86
C ALA A 117 -12.74 -14.62 8.87
N GLY A 118 -11.97 -15.66 8.51
CA GLY A 118 -12.42 -16.72 7.62
C GLY A 118 -12.32 -16.37 6.13
N ALA A 119 -11.43 -15.45 5.75
CA ALA A 119 -11.19 -15.12 4.36
C ALA A 119 -10.75 -16.38 3.57
N LYS A 120 -11.40 -16.64 2.43
CA LYS A 120 -11.05 -17.77 1.55
C LYS A 120 -9.80 -17.49 0.70
N LYS A 121 -9.50 -16.21 0.49
CA LYS A 121 -8.38 -15.70 -0.29
C LYS A 121 -7.96 -14.37 0.33
N THR A 122 -6.64 -14.17 0.43
CA THR A 122 -6.03 -12.90 0.83
C THR A 122 -5.11 -12.45 -0.30
N ILE A 123 -5.12 -11.16 -0.59
CA ILE A 123 -4.19 -10.54 -1.55
C ILE A 123 -3.43 -9.50 -0.75
N GLU A 124 -2.13 -9.72 -0.59
CA GLU A 124 -1.26 -8.79 0.12
C GLU A 124 -0.72 -7.77 -0.87
N ILE A 125 -0.91 -6.49 -0.56
CA ILE A 125 -0.35 -5.38 -1.33
C ILE A 125 0.50 -4.58 -0.35
N ALA A 126 1.82 -4.76 -0.44
CA ALA A 126 2.77 -4.09 0.44
C ALA A 126 2.96 -2.61 0.05
N ASP A 127 2.85 -2.30 -1.25
CA ASP A 127 3.05 -0.96 -1.80
C ASP A 127 1.96 -0.65 -2.85
N LEU A 128 1.13 0.35 -2.56
CA LEU A 128 0.10 0.86 -3.47
C LEU A 128 0.69 1.96 -4.36
N GLN A 129 1.43 1.57 -5.40
CA GLN A 129 2.00 2.53 -6.35
C GLN A 129 0.90 3.36 -7.03
N GLY A 130 1.08 4.68 -7.04
CA GLY A 130 0.16 5.65 -7.65
C GLY A 130 -0.85 6.27 -6.69
N GLU A 131 -0.94 5.79 -5.45
CA GLU A 131 -1.77 6.42 -4.42
C GLU A 131 -1.05 7.61 -3.76
N PRO A 132 -1.76 8.70 -3.41
CA PRO A 132 -1.16 9.87 -2.75
C PRO A 132 -0.44 9.47 -1.45
N GLY A 133 0.75 10.03 -1.23
CA GLY A 133 1.55 9.77 -0.02
C GLY A 133 2.54 8.61 -0.16
N HIS A 134 2.63 7.98 -1.34
CA HIS A 134 3.64 7.00 -1.70
C HIS A 134 4.39 7.50 -2.95
N LEU A 135 5.72 7.63 -2.85
CA LEU A 135 6.61 7.98 -3.97
C LEU A 135 7.35 6.74 -4.46
#